data_AF-A0A358KHG7-F1
#
_entry.id   AF-A0A358KHG7-F1
#
_cell.length_a   1.000
_cell.length_b   1.000
_cell.length_c   1.000
_cell.angle_alpha   90.00
_cell.angle_beta   90.00
_cell.angle_gamma   90.00
#
_symmetry.space_group_name_H-M   'P 1'
#
loop_
_entity.id
_entity.type
_entity.pdbx_description
1 polymer ?
#
loop_
_entity_poly.entity_id
_entity_poly.type
_entity_poly.pdbx_seq_one_letter_code
_entity_poly.pdbx_strand_id
1 'polypeptide(L)'
;MKSKAIKWLGTLLGCLSLVVVVSAIAGPVNDKCPLSGNAVKKEATYSVGFCCGNCQGKFTKNPSASIAKVKAAPINDKCPLSGNAIKATASYKGDLIGFCCNNCKGKFEKDPDNLIKKVKVARKTVNDKCPLSGRAIDPKKTYTVAFCCNNCAGKFKKDPAKHIAKVK
;
A
#
# COMPACT_ATOMS: atom_id res chain seq x y z
N MET A 1 -6.09 -52.36 -58.64
CA MET A 1 -4.99 -51.58 -59.25
C MET A 1 -4.60 -50.44 -58.33
N LYS A 2 -3.32 -50.39 -57.96
CA LYS A 2 -2.50 -49.20 -57.61
C LYS A 2 -2.97 -48.22 -56.51
N SER A 3 -2.19 -48.25 -55.41
CA SER A 3 -1.51 -47.09 -54.77
C SER A 3 -2.35 -46.07 -53.98
N LYS A 4 -1.92 -45.44 -52.89
CA LYS A 4 -0.60 -45.31 -52.24
C LYS A 4 -0.76 -44.67 -50.84
N ALA A 5 0.10 -45.10 -49.93
CA ALA A 5 0.87 -44.33 -48.95
C ALA A 5 0.19 -43.30 -48.02
N ILE A 6 0.14 -43.72 -46.75
CA ILE A 6 0.48 -43.02 -45.51
C ILE A 6 1.41 -41.79 -45.71
N LYS A 7 0.99 -40.63 -45.20
CA LYS A 7 1.83 -39.51 -44.74
C LYS A 7 1.06 -38.81 -43.60
N TRP A 8 1.44 -39.04 -42.35
CA TRP A 8 2.47 -38.36 -41.55
C TRP A 8 1.87 -37.28 -40.65
N LEU A 9 2.06 -37.48 -39.35
CA LEU A 9 1.65 -36.61 -38.26
C LEU A 9 2.20 -35.19 -38.45
N GLY A 10 1.30 -34.21 -38.42
CA GLY A 10 1.62 -32.81 -38.21
C GLY A 10 0.81 -32.31 -37.02
N THR A 11 1.31 -32.58 -35.82
CA THR A 11 0.81 -32.03 -34.56
C THR A 11 0.81 -30.50 -34.68
N LEU A 12 -0.37 -29.90 -34.82
CA LEU A 12 -0.54 -28.47 -34.66
C LEU A 12 -0.20 -28.16 -33.19
N LEU A 13 1.05 -27.76 -32.94
CA LEU A 13 1.42 -27.06 -31.73
C LEU A 13 0.59 -25.78 -31.69
N GLY A 14 -0.51 -25.84 -30.95
CA GLY A 14 -1.22 -24.65 -30.54
C GLY A 14 -0.22 -23.73 -29.84
N CYS A 15 0.05 -22.58 -30.45
CA CYS A 15 0.50 -21.41 -29.71
C CYS A 15 -0.67 -20.99 -28.81
N LEU A 16 -0.85 -21.74 -27.72
CA LEU A 16 -1.58 -21.30 -26.56
C LEU A 16 -0.77 -20.14 -26.01
N SER A 17 -1.06 -18.95 -26.54
CA SER A 17 -0.51 -17.71 -26.05
C SER A 17 -0.99 -17.61 -24.62
N LEU A 18 -0.13 -18.02 -23.68
CA LEU A 18 -0.33 -17.80 -22.27
C LEU A 18 -0.33 -16.28 -22.12
N VAL A 19 -1.52 -15.69 -22.20
CA VAL A 19 -1.73 -14.32 -21.76
C VAL A 19 -1.52 -14.40 -20.27
N VAL A 20 -0.27 -14.20 -19.84
CA VAL A 20 0.05 -14.02 -18.44
C VAL A 20 -0.68 -12.73 -18.10
N VAL A 21 -1.90 -12.86 -17.56
CA VAL A 21 -2.62 -11.75 -16.95
C VAL A 21 -1.79 -11.41 -15.72
N VAL A 22 -0.74 -10.60 -15.93
CA VAL A 22 0.01 -9.96 -14.87
C VAL A 22 -1.05 -9.16 -14.14
N SER A 23 -1.51 -9.71 -13.02
CA SER A 23 -2.45 -9.03 -12.13
C SER A 23 -1.84 -7.69 -11.81
N ALA A 24 -2.31 -6.65 -12.48
CA ALA A 24 -1.80 -5.31 -12.31
C ALA A 24 -1.94 -4.97 -10.83
N ILE A 25 -0.81 -4.97 -10.13
CA ILE A 25 -0.68 -4.31 -8.84
C ILE A 25 -1.09 -2.86 -9.11
N ALA A 26 -2.30 -2.50 -8.65
CA ALA A 26 -2.87 -1.18 -8.89
C ALA A 26 -1.83 -0.12 -8.46
N GLY A 27 -1.29 0.58 -9.45
CA GLY A 27 -0.30 1.63 -9.24
C GLY A 27 -0.90 2.82 -8.48
N PRO A 28 -0.09 3.87 -8.26
CA PRO A 28 -0.62 5.13 -7.75
C PRO A 28 -1.76 5.65 -8.63
N VAL A 29 -2.73 6.29 -8.00
CA VAL A 29 -3.88 6.89 -8.70
C VAL A 29 -3.55 8.23 -9.36
N ASN A 30 -2.31 8.69 -9.25
CA ASN A 30 -1.86 10.00 -9.69
C ASN A 30 -0.43 9.95 -10.22
N ASP A 31 -0.17 10.70 -11.30
CA ASP A 31 1.16 10.83 -11.92
C ASP A 31 1.90 12.11 -11.48
N LYS A 32 1.15 13.11 -11.00
CA LYS A 32 1.67 14.36 -10.44
C LYS A 32 1.45 14.42 -8.95
N CYS A 33 2.44 14.94 -8.24
CA CYS A 33 2.40 15.14 -6.79
C CYS A 33 1.26 16.09 -6.42
N PRO A 34 0.30 15.68 -5.57
CA PRO A 34 -0.85 16.51 -5.18
C PRO A 34 -0.46 17.80 -4.44
N LEU A 35 0.75 17.86 -3.88
CA LEU A 35 1.21 19.00 -3.08
C LEU A 35 2.10 19.97 -3.86
N SER A 36 2.78 19.52 -4.92
CA SER A 36 3.75 20.34 -5.66
C SER A 36 3.54 20.37 -7.18
N GLY A 37 2.79 19.43 -7.75
CA GLY A 37 2.61 19.28 -9.21
C GLY A 37 3.75 18.56 -9.93
N ASN A 38 4.90 18.34 -9.27
CA ASN A 38 6.04 17.61 -9.84
C ASN A 38 5.71 16.13 -10.09
N ALA A 39 6.48 15.47 -10.97
CA ALA A 39 6.35 14.03 -11.20
C ALA A 39 6.51 13.22 -9.89
N VAL A 40 5.72 12.16 -9.75
CA VAL A 40 5.78 11.27 -8.58
C VAL A 40 6.99 10.33 -8.63
N LYS A 41 7.41 9.84 -7.45
CA LYS A 41 8.38 8.74 -7.30
C LYS A 41 7.68 7.54 -6.66
N LYS A 42 8.16 6.32 -6.92
CA LYS A 42 7.46 5.08 -6.55
C LYS A 42 7.46 4.80 -5.05
N GLU A 43 8.39 5.38 -4.29
CA GLU A 43 8.66 5.00 -2.90
C GLU A 43 7.91 5.90 -1.89
N ALA A 44 7.58 7.13 -2.27
CA ALA A 44 6.91 8.08 -1.40
C ALA A 44 5.40 7.99 -1.60
N THR A 45 4.71 7.19 -0.78
CA THR A 45 3.28 6.88 -0.96
C THR A 45 2.44 7.04 0.29
N TYR A 46 1.12 7.18 0.08
CA TYR A 46 0.06 7.04 1.06
C TYR A 46 -0.94 6.01 0.53
N SER A 47 -1.01 4.83 1.15
CA SER A 47 -1.86 3.73 0.70
C SER A 47 -2.94 3.41 1.73
N VAL A 48 -4.20 3.49 1.34
CA VAL A 48 -5.36 3.06 2.14
C VAL A 48 -5.77 1.67 1.70
N GLY A 49 -5.88 0.73 2.63
CA GLY A 49 -6.33 -0.64 2.38
C GLY A 49 -7.84 -0.82 2.58
N PHE A 50 -8.44 -1.72 1.81
CA PHE A 50 -9.87 -2.05 1.85
C PHE A 50 -10.09 -3.56 1.96
N CYS A 51 -11.21 -3.98 2.54
CA CYS A 51 -11.52 -5.41 2.69
C CYS A 51 -11.98 -6.07 1.37
N CYS A 52 -12.39 -5.28 0.36
CA CYS A 52 -12.88 -5.78 -0.92
C CYS A 52 -12.87 -4.70 -2.01
N GLY A 53 -13.03 -5.11 -3.27
CA GLY A 53 -13.05 -4.22 -4.43
C GLY A 53 -14.21 -3.20 -4.41
N ASN A 54 -15.38 -3.54 -3.87
CA ASN A 54 -16.49 -2.60 -3.76
C ASN A 54 -16.17 -1.43 -2.81
N CYS A 55 -15.52 -1.72 -1.67
CA CYS A 55 -15.10 -0.67 -0.74
C CYS A 55 -14.02 0.24 -1.35
N GLN A 56 -13.03 -0.35 -2.02
CA GLN A 56 -12.03 0.40 -2.77
C GLN A 56 -12.71 1.29 -3.83
N GLY A 57 -13.62 0.74 -4.64
CA GLY A 57 -14.32 1.48 -5.68
C GLY A 57 -15.16 2.65 -5.14
N LYS A 58 -15.89 2.45 -4.03
CA LYS A 58 -16.62 3.54 -3.36
C LYS A 58 -15.70 4.65 -2.89
N PHE A 59 -14.56 4.30 -2.31
CA PHE A 59 -13.57 5.27 -1.87
C PHE A 59 -12.94 6.02 -3.03
N THR A 60 -12.53 5.33 -4.11
CA THR A 60 -11.93 5.95 -5.30
C THR A 60 -12.86 6.98 -5.95
N LYS A 61 -14.18 6.73 -5.98
CA LYS A 61 -15.15 7.67 -6.56
C LYS A 61 -15.28 8.99 -5.79
N ASN A 62 -15.14 8.96 -4.46
CA ASN A 62 -15.23 10.15 -3.62
C ASN A 62 -14.37 9.97 -2.35
N PRO A 63 -13.04 10.11 -2.47
CA PRO A 63 -12.15 9.86 -1.34
C PRO A 63 -12.34 10.91 -0.24
N SER A 64 -12.67 12.15 -0.60
CA SER A 64 -12.98 13.24 0.34
C SER A 64 -14.12 12.89 1.31
N ALA A 65 -15.13 12.14 0.88
CA ALA A 65 -16.25 11.75 1.73
C ALA A 65 -15.90 10.70 2.81
N SER A 66 -14.78 9.99 2.66
CA SER A 66 -14.44 8.85 3.53
C SER A 66 -13.02 8.87 4.09
N ILE A 67 -12.17 9.81 3.67
CA ILE A 67 -10.78 9.90 4.14
C ILE A 67 -10.69 10.07 5.66
N ALA A 68 -11.62 10.80 6.28
CA ALA A 68 -11.68 11.01 7.72
C ALA A 68 -12.00 9.73 8.51
N LYS A 69 -12.52 8.69 7.83
CA LYS A 69 -12.79 7.37 8.42
C LYS A 69 -11.54 6.48 8.46
N VAL A 70 -10.46 6.88 7.80
CA VAL A 70 -9.19 6.13 7.81
C VAL A 70 -8.52 6.30 9.16
N LYS A 71 -8.46 5.22 9.93
CA LYS A 71 -7.73 5.18 11.19
C LYS A 71 -6.34 4.61 10.94
N ALA A 72 -5.30 5.37 11.30
CA ALA A 72 -3.93 4.92 11.18
C ALA A 72 -3.65 3.76 12.16
N ALA A 73 -2.86 2.80 11.71
CA ALA A 73 -2.41 1.65 12.49
C ALA A 73 -0.90 1.46 12.29
N PRO A 74 -0.16 0.95 13.31
CA PRO A 74 1.30 0.83 13.22
C PRO A 74 1.73 -0.11 12.09
N ILE A 75 2.70 0.24 11.25
CA ILE A 75 3.08 -0.54 10.06
C ILE A 75 3.75 -1.89 10.36
N ASN A 76 4.03 -2.17 11.63
CA ASN A 76 4.66 -3.39 12.14
C ASN A 76 3.76 -4.09 13.17
N ASP A 77 3.80 -5.43 13.20
CA ASP A 77 2.96 -6.24 14.08
C ASP A 77 3.58 -6.50 15.46
N LYS A 78 4.91 -6.40 15.56
CA LYS A 78 5.69 -6.68 16.77
C LYS A 78 6.71 -5.58 17.02
N CYS A 79 7.05 -5.39 18.29
CA CYS A 79 8.01 -4.37 18.71
C CYS A 79 9.36 -4.61 18.02
N PRO A 80 9.93 -3.63 17.31
CA PRO A 80 11.18 -3.81 16.58
C PRO A 80 12.39 -4.01 17.49
N LEU A 81 12.29 -3.63 18.77
CA LEU A 81 13.39 -3.73 19.73
C LEU A 81 13.36 -5.04 20.54
N SER A 82 12.19 -5.66 20.72
CA SER A 82 12.04 -6.82 21.62
C SER A 82 11.18 -7.96 21.09
N GLY A 83 10.47 -7.79 19.97
CA GLY A 83 9.54 -8.80 19.43
C GLY A 83 8.19 -8.91 20.15
N ASN A 84 7.97 -8.18 21.25
CA ASN A 84 6.72 -8.26 22.02
C ASN A 84 5.54 -7.56 21.34
N ALA A 85 4.31 -7.84 21.80
CA ALA A 85 3.08 -7.23 21.29
C ALA A 85 3.06 -5.70 21.46
N ILE A 86 2.41 -4.99 20.53
CA ILE A 86 2.34 -3.52 20.49
C ILE A 86 1.38 -2.99 21.55
N LYS A 87 1.80 -1.94 22.27
CA LYS A 87 1.01 -1.21 23.28
C LYS A 87 1.18 0.31 23.21
N ALA A 88 2.17 0.80 22.46
CA ALA A 88 2.47 2.21 22.26
C ALA A 88 2.88 2.46 20.81
N THR A 89 2.77 3.69 20.32
CA THR A 89 3.17 4.06 18.96
C THR A 89 3.96 5.37 18.92
N ALA A 90 4.87 5.51 17.95
CA ALA A 90 5.50 6.79 17.59
C ALA A 90 5.24 7.08 16.11
N SER A 91 5.13 8.37 15.76
CA SER A 91 5.09 8.78 14.36
C SER A 91 6.50 8.94 13.80
N TYR A 92 6.78 8.34 12.64
CA TYR A 92 8.03 8.52 11.91
C TYR A 92 7.73 8.74 10.43
N LYS A 93 8.13 9.90 9.89
CA LYS A 93 7.85 10.31 8.48
C LYS A 93 6.36 10.17 8.08
N GLY A 94 5.46 10.33 9.07
CA GLY A 94 4.01 10.23 8.91
C GLY A 94 3.43 8.83 9.10
N ASP A 95 4.25 7.79 9.18
CA ASP A 95 3.80 6.43 9.51
C ASP A 95 3.78 6.22 11.02
N LEU A 96 2.89 5.34 11.49
CA LEU A 96 2.91 4.89 12.88
C LEU A 96 3.84 3.67 13.00
N ILE A 97 4.74 3.72 13.96
CA ILE A 97 5.60 2.60 14.36
C ILE A 97 5.14 2.11 15.72
N GLY A 98 4.88 0.80 15.84
CA GLY A 98 4.42 0.16 17.06
C GLY A 98 5.55 -0.30 17.97
N PHE A 99 5.39 -0.09 19.27
CA PHE A 99 6.30 -0.53 20.33
C PHE A 99 5.53 -1.24 21.45
N CYS A 100 6.21 -2.15 22.17
CA CYS A 100 5.58 -2.88 23.27
C CYS A 100 5.42 -2.06 24.57
N CYS A 101 6.13 -0.94 24.69
CA CYS A 101 6.07 -0.06 25.85
C CYS A 101 6.63 1.34 25.53
N ASN A 102 6.40 2.30 26.43
CA ASN A 102 6.89 3.67 26.32
C ASN A 102 8.42 3.78 26.36
N ASN A 103 9.13 2.85 27.01
CA ASN A 103 10.59 2.85 27.01
C ASN A 103 11.16 2.51 25.63
N CYS A 104 10.56 1.55 24.92
CA CYS A 104 10.96 1.22 23.54
C CYS A 104 10.63 2.38 22.58
N LYS A 105 9.44 2.98 22.74
CA LYS A 105 9.05 4.20 22.02
C LYS A 105 10.08 5.31 22.24
N GLY A 106 10.43 5.62 23.50
CA GLY A 106 11.37 6.68 23.83
C GLY A 106 12.79 6.42 23.30
N LYS A 107 13.26 5.17 23.28
CA LYS A 107 14.52 4.82 22.61
C LYS A 107 14.47 5.10 21.12
N PHE A 108 13.37 4.73 20.46
CA PHE A 108 13.18 5.02 19.04
C PHE A 108 13.13 6.53 18.74
N GLU A 109 12.40 7.31 19.54
CA GLU A 109 12.27 8.76 19.33
C GLU A 109 13.60 9.52 19.49
N LYS A 110 14.57 8.97 20.26
CA LYS A 110 15.91 9.53 20.43
C LYS A 110 16.85 9.25 19.25
N ASP A 111 16.64 8.14 18.53
CA ASP A 111 17.49 7.74 17.39
C ASP A 111 16.65 7.05 16.28
N PRO A 112 15.69 7.76 15.68
CA PRO A 112 14.70 7.13 14.81
C PRO A 112 15.29 6.69 13.47
N ASP A 113 16.24 7.45 12.91
CA ASP A 113 16.86 7.16 11.61
C ASP A 113 17.75 5.91 11.63
N ASN A 114 18.32 5.57 12.78
CA ASN A 114 19.05 4.32 12.96
C ASN A 114 18.10 3.16 13.31
N LEU A 115 17.18 3.39 14.24
CA LEU A 115 16.32 2.32 14.77
C LEU A 115 15.18 1.92 13.82
N ILE A 116 14.83 2.75 12.83
CA ILE A 116 13.89 2.37 11.77
C ILE A 116 14.34 1.13 11.00
N LYS A 117 15.65 0.87 10.90
CA LYS A 117 16.21 -0.32 10.23
C LYS A 117 15.81 -1.62 10.93
N LYS A 118 15.41 -1.57 12.20
CA LYS A 118 14.92 -2.72 12.97
C LYS A 118 13.42 -2.98 12.77
N VAL A 119 12.70 -2.06 12.13
CA VAL A 119 11.27 -2.18 11.88
C VAL A 119 11.03 -3.14 10.73
N LYS A 120 10.51 -4.33 11.06
CA LYS A 120 9.96 -5.27 10.07
C LYS A 120 8.58 -4.76 9.65
N VAL A 121 8.51 -4.14 8.48
CA VAL A 121 7.27 -3.61 7.90
C VAL A 121 6.36 -4.78 7.53
N ALA A 122 5.23 -4.91 8.23
CA ALA A 122 4.22 -5.94 7.98
C ALA A 122 3.26 -5.52 6.87
N ARG A 123 3.04 -4.22 6.69
CA ARG A 123 2.15 -3.68 5.65
C ARG A 123 2.60 -2.32 5.15
N LYS A 124 2.25 -2.03 3.89
CA LYS A 124 2.47 -0.73 3.24
C LYS A 124 1.27 0.22 3.38
N THR A 125 0.15 -0.27 3.91
CA THR A 125 -1.05 0.53 4.12
C THR A 125 -1.01 1.25 5.46
N VAL A 126 -1.61 2.44 5.50
CA VAL A 126 -1.69 3.26 6.71
C VAL A 126 -2.68 2.69 7.73
N ASN A 127 -3.62 1.85 7.28
CA ASN A 127 -4.65 1.21 8.10
C ASN A 127 -4.59 -0.32 7.98
N ASP A 128 -5.16 -1.00 8.97
CA ASP A 128 -5.32 -2.47 9.04
C ASP A 128 -6.80 -2.91 9.01
N LYS A 129 -7.72 -1.99 9.32
CA LYS A 129 -9.16 -2.15 9.17
C LYS A 129 -9.70 -1.26 8.05
N CYS A 130 -10.63 -1.78 7.27
CA CYS A 130 -11.27 -1.07 6.19
C CYS A 130 -12.07 0.12 6.74
N PRO A 131 -11.86 1.35 6.22
CA PRO A 131 -12.53 2.55 6.73
C PRO A 131 -14.04 2.59 6.45
N LEU A 132 -14.54 1.74 5.54
CA LEU A 132 -15.95 1.71 5.17
C LEU A 132 -16.75 0.61 5.89
N SER A 133 -16.10 -0.47 6.31
CA SER A 133 -16.78 -1.65 6.88
C SER A 133 -16.24 -2.10 8.25
N GLY A 134 -15.07 -1.62 8.68
CA GLY A 134 -14.40 -2.07 9.90
C GLY A 134 -13.75 -3.46 9.82
N ARG A 135 -13.95 -4.20 8.72
CA ARG A 135 -13.33 -5.53 8.51
C ARG A 135 -11.83 -5.41 8.27
N ALA A 136 -11.08 -6.50 8.45
CA ALA A 136 -9.67 -6.55 8.06
C ALA A 136 -9.48 -6.21 6.57
N ILE A 137 -8.37 -5.56 6.23
CA ILE A 137 -8.04 -5.23 4.85
C ILE A 137 -7.59 -6.45 4.05
N ASP A 138 -7.81 -6.42 2.74
CA ASP A 138 -7.09 -7.24 1.75
C ASP A 138 -5.89 -6.41 1.24
N PRO A 139 -4.65 -6.89 1.37
CA PRO A 139 -3.46 -6.14 0.97
C PRO A 139 -3.40 -5.84 -0.54
N LYS A 140 -4.21 -6.51 -1.37
CA LYS A 140 -4.31 -6.27 -2.81
C LYS A 140 -5.32 -5.19 -3.18
N LYS A 141 -6.17 -4.75 -2.24
CA LYS A 141 -7.22 -3.75 -2.47
C LYS A 141 -6.80 -2.44 -1.84
N THR A 142 -6.10 -1.60 -2.61
CA THR A 142 -5.56 -0.35 -2.10
C THR A 142 -5.95 0.85 -2.96
N TYR A 143 -6.05 2.01 -2.31
CA TYR A 143 -6.02 3.32 -2.95
C TYR A 143 -4.69 3.96 -2.59
N THR A 144 -3.80 4.11 -3.57
CA THR A 144 -2.42 4.57 -3.35
C THR A 144 -2.22 5.93 -4.00
N VAL A 145 -1.81 6.91 -3.21
CA VAL A 145 -1.37 8.23 -3.68
C VAL A 145 0.16 8.25 -3.65
N ALA A 146 0.79 8.68 -4.73
CA ALA A 146 2.24 8.86 -4.80
C ALA A 146 2.64 10.33 -4.75
N PHE A 147 3.87 10.57 -4.30
CA PHE A 147 4.43 11.90 -4.11
C PHE A 147 5.83 12.00 -4.73
N CYS A 148 6.27 13.22 -5.03
CA CYS A 148 7.61 13.44 -5.59
C CYS A 148 8.73 13.20 -4.55
N CYS A 149 8.40 13.22 -3.25
CA CYS A 149 9.37 13.01 -2.15
C CYS A 149 8.69 12.64 -0.83
N ASN A 150 9.49 12.14 0.12
CA ASN A 150 9.04 11.76 1.47
C ASN A 150 8.49 12.94 2.28
N ASN A 151 8.97 14.16 2.04
CA ASN A 151 8.44 15.35 2.74
C ASN A 151 6.99 15.65 2.30
N CYS A 152 6.66 15.47 1.02
CA CYS A 152 5.30 15.61 0.54
C CYS A 152 4.40 14.48 1.08
N ALA A 153 4.85 13.23 1.02
CA ALA A 153 4.12 12.11 1.60
C ALA A 153 3.88 12.30 3.11
N GLY A 154 4.89 12.76 3.85
CA GLY A 154 4.79 13.03 5.28
C GLY A 154 3.82 14.17 5.61
N LYS A 155 3.80 15.24 4.81
CA LYS A 155 2.80 16.32 4.94
C LYS A 155 1.38 15.79 4.69
N PHE A 156 1.21 14.97 3.67
CA PHE A 156 -0.09 14.35 3.35
C PHE A 156 -0.56 13.40 4.48
N LYS A 157 0.33 12.52 4.98
CA LYS A 157 0.04 11.57 6.06
C LYS A 157 -0.41 12.24 7.37
N LYS A 158 0.10 13.43 7.67
CA LYS A 158 -0.29 14.18 8.88
C LYS A 158 -1.72 14.70 8.84
N ASP A 159 -2.20 15.08 7.65
CA ASP A 159 -3.55 15.62 7.47
C ASP A 159 -4.10 15.26 6.08
N PRO A 160 -4.49 13.99 5.88
CA PRO A 160 -4.95 13.53 4.58
C PRO A 160 -6.28 14.18 4.20
N ALA A 161 -7.12 14.55 5.18
CA ALA A 161 -8.40 15.21 4.92
C ALA A 161 -8.22 16.59 4.28
N LYS A 162 -7.23 17.37 4.71
CA LYS A 162 -6.89 18.67 4.12
C LYS A 162 -6.31 18.58 2.71
N HIS A 163 -5.79 17.41 2.32
CA HIS A 163 -4.99 17.27 1.10
C HIS A 163 -5.61 16.36 0.04
N ILE A 164 -6.56 15.49 0.39
CA ILE A 164 -7.12 14.48 -0.52
C ILE A 164 -7.79 15.11 -1.76
N ALA A 165 -8.41 16.28 -1.62
CA ALA A 165 -9.04 16.99 -2.73
C ALA A 165 -8.05 17.48 -3.81
N LYS A 166 -6.74 17.46 -3.51
CA LYS A 166 -5.68 17.81 -4.46
C LYS A 166 -5.20 16.61 -5.30
N VAL A 167 -5.64 15.40 -4.97
CA VAL A 167 -5.33 14.19 -5.74
C VAL A 167 -6.22 14.20 -6.99
N LYS A 168 -5.58 14.24 -8.16
CA LYS A 168 -6.21 14.25 -9.48
C LYS A 168 -5.69 13.08 -10.29
#